data_AF-A0A1M5V0F8-F1
#
_entry.id   AF-A0A1M5V0F8-F1
#
_cell.length_a   1.000
_cell.length_b   1.000
_cell.length_c   1.000
_cell.angle_alpha   90.00
_cell.angle_beta   90.00
_cell.angle_gamma   90.00
#
_symmetry.space_group_name_H-M   'P 1'
#
loop_
_entity.id
_entity.type
_entity.pdbx_description
1 polymer ?
#
loop_
_entity_poly.entity_id
_entity_poly.type
_entity_poly.pdbx_seq_one_letter_code
_entity_poly.pdbx_strand_id
1 'polypeptide(L)' 'MFDDTLKNDARLLAINTVKELIVSFNKSLEEAEKIVKQAKMEEYILKHPITLHDSAYDWAVKLLTEIEDIETLEKYLS' A
#
# COMPACT_ATOMS: atom_id res chain seq x y z
N MET A 1 14.34 -11.16 -17.97
CA MET A 1 13.98 -9.83 -18.52
C MET A 1 12.61 -9.35 -18.02
N PHE A 2 11.56 -10.19 -17.95
CA PHE A 2 10.26 -9.79 -17.36
C PHE A 2 10.26 -9.62 -15.83
N ASP A 3 11.14 -10.34 -15.12
CA ASP A 3 11.22 -10.33 -13.65
C ASP A 3 11.66 -8.97 -13.07
N ASP A 4 12.49 -8.21 -13.80
CA ASP A 4 12.98 -6.91 -13.34
C ASP A 4 11.92 -5.80 -13.48
N THR A 5 11.08 -5.87 -14.52
CA THR A 5 9.95 -4.94 -14.70
C THR A 5 8.94 -5.12 -13.58
N LEU A 6 8.58 -6.38 -13.27
CA LEU A 6 7.61 -6.69 -12.22
C LEU A 6 8.09 -6.22 -10.84
N LYS A 7 9.37 -6.40 -10.51
CA LYS A 7 9.97 -5.91 -9.26
C LYS A 7 9.96 -4.39 -9.17
N ASN A 8 10.27 -3.70 -10.27
CA ASN A 8 10.24 -2.24 -10.31
C ASN A 8 8.81 -1.71 -10.14
N ASP A 9 7.83 -2.32 -10.80
CA ASP A 9 6.42 -1.93 -10.69
C ASP A 9 5.87 -2.19 -9.28
N ALA A 10 6.20 -3.34 -8.67
CA ALA A 10 5.84 -3.64 -7.29
C ALA A 10 6.42 -2.62 -6.31
N ARG A 11 7.71 -2.28 -6.46
CA ARG A 11 8.38 -1.26 -5.65
C ARG A 11 7.76 0.12 -5.84
N LEU A 12 7.45 0.50 -7.08
CA LEU A 12 6.82 1.79 -7.37
C LEU A 12 5.42 1.88 -6.74
N LEU A 13 4.63 0.81 -6.81
CA LEU A 13 3.32 0.74 -6.19
C LEU A 13 3.42 0.82 -4.66
N ALA A 14 4.40 0.15 -4.04
CA ALA A 14 4.66 0.26 -2.61
C ALA A 14 5.01 1.69 -2.18
N ILE A 15 5.91 2.36 -2.92
CA ILE A 15 6.27 3.77 -2.66
C ILE A 15 5.05 4.69 -2.80
N ASN A 16 4.23 4.49 -3.83
CA ASN A 16 3.03 5.31 -4.03
C ASN A 16 1.99 5.04 -2.93
N THR A 17 1.90 3.81 -2.42
CA THR A 17 1.03 3.47 -1.30
C THR A 17 1.45 4.16 -0.01
N VAL A 18 2.76 4.24 0.27
CA VAL A 18 3.28 5.05 1.39
C VAL A 18 2.84 6.51 1.26
N LYS A 19 2.97 7.10 0.06
CA LYS A 19 2.53 8.49 -0.18
C LYS A 19 1.04 8.66 0.07
N GLU A 20 0.23 7.68 -0.34
CA GLU A 20 -1.22 7.75 -0.20
C GLU A 20 -1.67 7.64 1.26
N LEU A 21 -1.03 6.76 2.03
CA LEU A 21 -1.21 6.69 3.49
C LEU A 21 -0.91 8.04 4.17
N ILE A 22 0.08 8.78 3.69
CA ILE A 22 0.42 10.11 4.22
C ILE A 22 -0.60 11.16 3.80
N VAL A 23 -0.85 11.29 2.49
CA VAL A 23 -1.63 12.41 1.93
C VAL A 23 -3.12 12.26 2.17
N SER A 24 -3.66 11.06 2.01
CA SER A 24 -5.10 10.81 2.08
C SER A 24 -5.55 10.32 3.45
N PHE A 25 -4.67 9.64 4.17
CA PHE A 25 -4.99 9.02 5.48
C PHE A 25 -4.24 9.64 6.66
N ASN A 26 -3.51 10.73 6.42
CA ASN A 26 -2.81 11.53 7.42
C ASN A 26 -1.88 10.71 8.35
N LYS A 27 -1.29 9.63 7.81
CA LYS A 27 -0.26 8.86 8.52
C LYS A 27 1.05 9.62 8.52
N SER A 28 1.81 9.48 9.59
CA SER A 28 3.22 9.90 9.56
C SER A 28 4.00 9.04 8.57
N LEU A 29 5.14 9.56 8.08
CA LEU A 29 6.02 8.80 7.19
C LEU A 29 6.44 7.47 7.82
N GLU A 30 6.83 7.49 9.10
CA GLU A 30 7.25 6.29 9.83
C GLU A 30 6.13 5.24 9.92
N GLU A 31 4.91 5.66 10.25
CA GLU A 31 3.75 4.76 10.29
C GLU A 31 3.42 4.20 8.90
N ALA A 32 3.39 5.04 7.87
CA ALA A 32 3.09 4.62 6.51
C ALA A 32 4.10 3.59 5.98
N GLU A 33 5.40 3.84 6.18
CA GLU A 33 6.46 2.89 5.82
C GLU A 33 6.35 1.58 6.61
N LYS A 34 6.03 1.67 7.90
CA LYS A 34 5.84 0.49 8.76
C LYS A 34 4.67 -0.37 8.28
N ILE A 35 3.53 0.23 7.94
CA ILE A 35 2.34 -0.47 7.43
C ILE A 35 2.68 -1.25 6.16
N VAL A 36 3.27 -0.58 5.16
CA VAL A 36 3.65 -1.21 3.87
C VAL A 36 4.68 -2.31 4.07
N LYS A 37 5.67 -2.10 4.94
CA LYS A 37 6.72 -3.08 5.23
C LYS A 37 6.20 -4.30 5.98
N GLN A 38 5.33 -4.11 6.97
CA GLN A 38 4.76 -5.21 7.76
C GLN A 38 3.86 -6.11 6.91
N ALA A 39 3.14 -5.54 5.96
CA ALA A 39 2.34 -6.29 4.99
C ALA A 39 3.17 -7.04 3.94
N LYS A 40 4.48 -6.80 3.88
CA LYS A 40 5.39 -7.36 2.85
C LYS A 40 4.83 -7.15 1.43
N MET A 41 4.30 -5.95 1.18
CA MET A 41 3.52 -5.62 0.00
C MET A 41 4.23 -5.98 -1.32
N GLU A 42 5.52 -5.66 -1.45
CA GLU A 42 6.31 -6.01 -2.64
C GLU A 42 6.37 -7.53 -2.87
N GLU A 43 6.64 -8.32 -1.82
CA GLU A 43 6.67 -9.79 -1.91
C GLU A 43 5.29 -10.36 -2.27
N TYR A 44 4.23 -9.75 -1.75
CA TYR A 44 2.86 -10.16 -2.05
C TYR A 44 2.52 -9.90 -3.53
N ILE A 45 2.83 -8.71 -4.05
CA ILE A 45 2.60 -8.36 -5.46
C ILE A 45 3.36 -9.29 -6.40
N LEU A 46 4.62 -9.61 -6.07
CA LEU A 46 5.42 -10.55 -6.87
C LEU A 46 4.80 -11.96 -6.93
N LYS A 47 4.12 -12.40 -5.86
CA LYS A 47 3.39 -13.67 -5.82
C LYS A 47 2.02 -13.59 -6.49
N HIS A 48 1.41 -12.40 -6.51
CA HIS A 48 0.08 -12.15 -7.05
C HIS A 48 0.07 -10.95 -8.02
N PRO A 49 0.69 -11.06 -9.21
CA PRO A 49 0.88 -9.90 -10.11
C PRO A 49 -0.40 -9.17 -10.51
N ILE A 50 -1.56 -9.83 -10.44
CA ILE A 50 -2.86 -9.22 -10.71
C ILE A 50 -3.18 -8.03 -9.81
N THR A 51 -2.57 -7.94 -8.63
CA THR A 51 -2.77 -6.82 -7.70
C THR A 51 -2.01 -5.55 -8.10
N LEU A 52 -1.21 -5.58 -9.18
CA LEU A 52 -0.65 -4.37 -9.78
C LEU A 52 -1.71 -3.49 -10.45
N HIS A 53 -2.89 -4.05 -10.74
CA HIS A 53 -4.01 -3.30 -11.31
C HIS A 53 -4.71 -2.40 -10.27
N ASP A 54 -4.54 -2.69 -8.99
CA ASP A 54 -5.04 -1.83 -7.92
C ASP A 54 -4.26 -0.52 -7.88
N SER A 55 -4.95 0.58 -7.60
CA SER A 55 -4.28 1.85 -7.36
C SER A 55 -3.54 1.85 -6.01
N ALA A 56 -2.60 2.79 -5.83
CA ALA A 56 -1.96 3.01 -4.54
C ALA A 56 -2.98 3.34 -3.42
N TYR A 57 -4.08 3.98 -3.79
CA TYR A 57 -5.19 4.27 -2.88
C TYR A 57 -5.93 3.00 -2.45
N ASP A 58 -6.28 2.14 -3.41
CA ASP A 58 -6.93 0.86 -3.09
C ASP A 58 -6.05 0.01 -2.18
N TRP A 59 -4.74 0.02 -2.42
CA TRP A 59 -3.76 -0.62 -1.55
C TRP A 59 -3.72 0.00 -0.15
N ALA A 60 -3.69 1.33 -0.03
CA ALA A 60 -3.73 2.00 1.27
C ALA A 60 -4.99 1.61 2.07
N VAL A 61 -6.16 1.57 1.42
CA VAL A 61 -7.42 1.13 2.04
C VAL A 61 -7.33 -0.33 2.50
N LYS A 62 -6.84 -1.24 1.63
CA LYS A 62 -6.65 -2.66 1.97
C LYS A 62 -5.74 -2.81 3.17
N LEU A 63 -4.60 -2.12 3.18
CA LEU A 63 -3.63 -2.20 4.28
C LEU A 63 -4.20 -1.67 5.60
N LEU A 64 -4.93 -0.55 5.58
CA LEU A 64 -5.61 -0.02 6.77
C LEU A 64 -6.69 -0.98 7.27
N THR A 65 -7.39 -1.66 6.36
CA THR A 65 -8.39 -2.68 6.71
C THR A 65 -7.73 -3.89 7.38
N GLU A 66 -6.60 -4.37 6.85
CA GLU A 66 -5.85 -5.52 7.41
C GLU A 66 -5.29 -5.25 8.81
N ILE A 67 -4.97 -4.00 9.15
CA ILE A 67 -4.51 -3.62 10.49
C ILE A 67 -5.64 -3.14 11.41
N GLU A 68 -6.90 -3.26 10.98
CA GLU A 68 -8.10 -2.83 11.72
C GLU A 68 -8.05 -1.35 12.15
N ASP A 69 -7.48 -0.46 11.32
CA ASP A 69 -7.44 0.98 11.57
C ASP A 69 -8.77 1.64 11.17
N ILE A 70 -9.83 1.22 11.85
CA ILE A 70 -11.22 1.61 11.57
C ILE A 70 -11.41 3.11 11.78
N GLU A 71 -10.75 3.71 12.78
CA GLU A 71 -10.85 5.15 13.04
C GLU A 71 -10.39 5.98 11.84
N THR A 72 -9.28 5.58 11.20
CA THR A 72 -8.78 6.28 10.01
C THR A 72 -9.71 6.09 8.82
N LEU A 73 -10.26 4.90 8.64
CA LEU A 73 -11.21 4.59 7.56
C LEU A 73 -12.53 5.35 7.74
N GLU A 74 -13.06 5.42 8.96
CA GLU A 74 -14.30 6.13 9.28
C GLU A 74 -14.17 7.65 9.05
N LYS A 75 -13.06 8.26 9.50
CA LYS A 75 -12.80 9.70 9.27
C LYS A 75 -12.71 10.08 7.79
N TYR A 76 -12.38 9.11 6.93
CA TYR A 76 -12.28 9.34 5.49
C TYR A 76 -13.60 9.08 4.76
N LEU A 77 -14.41 8.12 5.23
CA LEU A 77 -15.70 7.76 4.63
C LEU A 77 -16.87 8.65 5.07
N SER A 78 -16.67 9.51 6.07
CA SER A 78 -17.64 10.49 6.59
C SER A 78 -17.63 11.82 5.84
#